data_AF-A0A6P1NVA1-F1
#
_entry.id   AF-A0A6P1NVA1-F1
#
_cell.length_a   1.000
_cell.length_b   1.000
_cell.length_c   1.000
_cell.angle_alpha   90.00
_cell.angle_beta   90.00
_cell.angle_gamma   90.00
#
_symmetry.space_group_name_H-M   'P 1'
#
loop_
_entity.id
_entity.type
_entity.pdbx_description
1 polymer ?
#
loop_
_entity_poly.entity_id
_entity_poly.type
_entity_poly.pdbx_seq_one_letter_code
_entity_poly.pdbx_strand_id
1 'polypeptide(L)'
;MTETNRTAETTAQTVVFLETLADLVAKSPVTYSPEAAQDLAAHIRGMADVVTSDAHVNPALLETTRQYAALDWHNEIVAVLFAAEHRPTMN
;
A
#
# COMPACT_ATOMS: atom_id res chain seq x y z
N MET A 1 5.26 28.26 -4.34
CA MET A 1 4.46 27.68 -3.23
C MET A 1 3.72 26.40 -3.65
N THR A 2 4.13 25.74 -4.73
CA THR A 2 3.47 24.56 -5.34
C THR A 2 4.29 23.28 -5.19
N GLU A 3 5.62 23.36 -5.11
CA GLU A 3 6.48 22.18 -4.98
C GLU A 3 6.38 21.50 -3.61
N THR A 4 6.33 22.27 -2.53
CA THR A 4 6.23 21.73 -1.16
C THR A 4 4.95 20.92 -0.94
N ASN A 5 3.83 21.37 -1.51
CA ASN A 5 2.56 20.63 -1.46
C ASN A 5 2.62 19.34 -2.28
N ARG A 6 3.26 19.38 -3.46
CA ARG A 6 3.41 18.19 -4.30
C ARG A 6 4.29 17.12 -3.65
N THR A 7 5.36 17.51 -2.95
CA THR A 7 6.17 16.59 -2.16
C THR A 7 5.37 15.97 -1.02
N ALA A 8 4.62 16.78 -0.26
CA ALA A 8 3.79 16.29 0.84
C ALA A 8 2.69 15.31 0.37
N GLU A 9 2.04 15.59 -0.76
CA GLU A 9 1.07 14.68 -1.40
C GLU A 9 1.71 13.36 -1.86
N THR A 10 2.89 13.43 -2.49
CA THR A 10 3.63 12.23 -2.96
C THR A 10 4.04 11.34 -1.79
N THR A 11 4.43 11.94 -0.66
CA THR A 11 4.79 11.19 0.53
C THR A 11 3.57 10.54 1.18
N ALA A 12 2.44 11.24 1.29
CA ALA A 12 1.20 10.65 1.78
C ALA A 12 0.74 9.45 0.90
N GLN A 13 0.82 9.59 -0.42
CA GLN A 13 0.54 8.50 -1.36
C GLN A 13 1.49 7.30 -1.17
N THR A 14 2.77 7.57 -0.90
CA THR A 14 3.77 6.52 -0.66
C THR A 14 3.45 5.72 0.60
N VAL A 15 3.07 6.39 1.70
CA VAL A 15 2.66 5.72 2.94
C VAL A 15 1.46 4.81 2.68
N VAL A 16 0.42 5.34 2.03
CA VAL A 16 -0.81 4.60 1.73
C VAL A 16 -0.56 3.41 0.79
N PHE A 17 0.39 3.53 -0.13
CA PHE A 17 0.85 2.43 -0.97
C PHE A 17 1.51 1.32 -0.16
N LEU A 18 2.42 1.66 0.75
CA LEU A 18 3.10 0.70 1.61
C LEU A 18 2.12 -0.02 2.56
N GLU A 19 1.19 0.71 3.17
CA GLU A 19 0.11 0.13 4.00
C GLU A 19 -0.69 -0.91 3.21
N THR A 20 -1.04 -0.60 1.96
CA THR A 20 -1.83 -1.49 1.11
C THR A 20 -1.03 -2.70 0.64
N LEU A 21 0.24 -2.51 0.31
CA LEU A 21 1.13 -3.61 -0.03
C LEU A 21 1.29 -4.58 1.14
N ALA A 22 1.43 -4.08 2.37
CA ALA A 22 1.51 -4.92 3.56
C ALA A 22 0.24 -5.77 3.75
N ASP A 23 -0.93 -5.18 3.51
CA ASP A 23 -2.21 -5.89 3.62
C ASP A 23 -2.40 -6.95 2.53
N LEU A 24 -1.93 -6.67 1.30
CA LEU A 24 -1.92 -7.66 0.21
C LEU A 24 -0.98 -8.81 0.51
N VAL A 25 0.24 -8.52 0.98
CA VAL A 25 1.23 -9.53 1.34
C VAL A 25 0.72 -10.42 2.48
N ALA A 26 0.12 -9.83 3.51
CA ALA A 26 -0.45 -10.59 4.64
C ALA A 26 -1.58 -11.55 4.23
N LYS A 27 -2.28 -11.25 3.13
CA LYS A 27 -3.38 -12.06 2.59
C LYS A 27 -2.94 -13.01 1.47
N SER A 28 -1.71 -12.89 0.96
CA SER A 28 -1.24 -13.67 -0.19
C SER A 28 -1.05 -15.14 0.19
N PRO A 29 -1.87 -16.07 -0.33
CA PRO A 29 -1.82 -17.47 0.08
C PRO A 29 -0.83 -18.32 -0.73
N VAL A 30 -0.15 -17.75 -1.73
CA VAL A 30 0.50 -18.54 -2.81
C VAL A 30 2.04 -18.43 -2.83
N THR A 31 2.63 -17.37 -2.28
CA THR A 31 4.06 -17.08 -2.52
C THR A 31 4.99 -17.32 -1.32
N TYR A 32 4.45 -17.33 -0.08
CA TYR A 32 5.24 -17.41 1.15
C TYR A 32 4.62 -18.41 2.13
N SER A 33 5.42 -18.95 3.06
CA SER A 33 4.84 -19.55 4.26
C SER A 33 4.05 -18.49 5.04
N PRO A 34 2.99 -18.86 5.78
CA PRO A 34 2.18 -17.91 6.53
C PRO A 34 3.01 -16.99 7.44
N GLU A 35 4.06 -17.52 8.06
CA GLU A 35 4.98 -16.78 8.93
C GLU A 35 5.79 -15.75 8.13
N ALA A 36 6.36 -16.15 6.99
CA ALA A 36 7.14 -15.26 6.14
C ALA A 36 6.28 -14.15 5.50
N ALA A 37 5.02 -14.43 5.18
CA ALA A 37 4.06 -13.41 4.73
C ALA A 37 3.78 -12.37 5.83
N GLN A 38 3.63 -12.82 7.09
CA GLN A 38 3.42 -11.91 8.21
C GLN A 38 4.67 -11.07 8.53
N ASP A 39 5.85 -11.68 8.51
CA ASP A 39 7.11 -10.97 8.74
C ASP A 39 7.37 -9.91 7.66
N LEU A 40 7.11 -10.24 6.40
CA LEU A 40 7.24 -9.29 5.29
C LEU A 40 6.21 -8.16 5.39
N ALA A 41 4.95 -8.48 5.72
CA ALA A 41 3.93 -7.47 5.95
C ALA A 41 4.28 -6.53 7.11
N ALA A 42 4.83 -7.08 8.21
CA ALA A 42 5.30 -6.29 9.34
C ALA A 42 6.47 -5.37 8.96
N HIS A 43 7.41 -5.87 8.16
CA HIS A 43 8.52 -5.07 7.63
C HIS A 43 8.02 -3.88 6.79
N ILE A 44 7.07 -4.12 5.89
CA ILE A 44 6.50 -3.08 5.02
C ILE A 44 5.74 -2.03 5.83
N ARG A 45 4.99 -2.44 6.87
CA ARG A 45 4.36 -1.49 7.81
C ARG A 45 5.40 -0.64 8.53
N GLY A 46 6.49 -1.25 8.98
CA GLY A 46 7.62 -0.52 9.57
C GLY A 46 8.21 0.53 8.61
N MET A 47 8.30 0.25 7.31
CA MET A 47 8.70 1.25 6.32
C MET A 47 7.69 2.39 6.20
N ALA A 48 6.39 2.10 6.22
CA ALA A 48 5.34 3.12 6.18
C ALA A 48 5.40 4.04 7.42
N ASP A 49 5.64 3.47 8.61
CA ASP A 49 5.79 4.22 9.85
C ASP A 49 7.02 5.15 9.82
N VAL A 50 8.16 4.65 9.33
CA VAL A 50 9.38 5.46 9.17
C VAL A 50 9.14 6.62 8.20
N VAL A 51 8.53 6.37 7.04
CA VAL A 51 8.24 7.43 6.06
C VAL A 51 7.27 8.46 6.64
N THR A 52 6.27 8.03 7.40
CA THR A 52 5.31 8.92 8.06
C THR A 52 6.02 9.85 9.07
N SER A 53 6.90 9.29 9.89
CA SER A 53 7.64 10.00 10.92
C SER A 53 8.71 10.93 10.34
N ASP A 54 9.60 10.40 9.49
CA ASP A 54 10.76 11.14 8.97
C ASP A 54 10.34 12.31 8.08
N ALA A 55 9.32 12.11 7.24
CA ALA A 55 8.84 13.14 6.34
C ALA A 55 7.80 14.07 7.00
N HIS A 56 7.48 13.87 8.28
CA HIS A 56 6.51 14.67 9.03
C HIS A 56 5.18 14.81 8.27
N VAL A 57 4.67 13.70 7.75
CA VAL A 57 3.47 13.71 6.89
C VAL A 57 2.30 14.28 7.67
N ASN A 58 1.60 15.25 7.08
CA ASN A 58 0.43 15.84 7.71
C ASN A 58 -0.65 14.76 7.92
N PRO A 59 -1.11 14.50 9.16
CA PRO A 59 -2.05 13.42 9.44
C PRO A 59 -3.40 13.60 8.75
N ALA A 60 -3.87 14.85 8.56
CA ALA A 60 -5.12 15.12 7.86
C ALA A 60 -5.01 14.84 6.35
N LEU A 61 -3.84 15.12 5.75
CA LEU A 61 -3.58 14.80 4.36
C LEU A 61 -3.49 13.29 4.17
N LEU A 62 -2.73 12.61 5.03
CA LEU A 62 -2.59 11.15 5.00
C LEU A 62 -3.96 10.46 5.12
N GLU A 63 -4.80 10.91 6.05
CA GLU A 63 -6.15 10.37 6.21
C GLU A 63 -7.03 10.60 4.98
N THR A 64 -6.97 11.81 4.41
CA THR A 64 -7.67 12.11 3.15
C THR A 64 -7.18 11.19 2.01
N THR A 65 -5.87 10.97 1.92
CA THR A 65 -5.28 10.08 0.92
C THR A 65 -5.72 8.62 1.13
N ARG A 66 -5.81 8.13 2.36
CA ARG A 66 -6.38 6.80 2.66
C ARG A 66 -7.82 6.67 2.20
N GLN A 67 -8.65 7.67 2.48
CA GLN A 67 -10.05 7.68 2.08
C GLN A 67 -10.20 7.64 0.55
N TYR A 68 -9.42 8.44 -0.18
CA TYR A 68 -9.41 8.39 -1.65
C TYR A 68 -8.87 7.06 -2.18
N ALA A 69 -7.79 6.55 -1.62
CA ALA A 69 -7.21 5.28 -2.03
C ALA A 69 -8.17 4.11 -1.78
N ALA A 70 -8.94 4.11 -0.69
CA ALA A 70 -9.97 3.10 -0.43
C ALA A 70 -11.11 3.13 -1.47
N LEU A 71 -11.43 4.30 -2.02
CA LEU A 71 -12.42 4.47 -3.09
C LEU A 71 -11.88 4.03 -4.47
N ASP A 72 -10.60 4.32 -4.75
CA ASP A 72 -9.98 4.09 -6.06
C ASP A 72 -9.42 2.67 -6.20
N TRP A 73 -8.72 2.16 -5.17
CA TRP A 73 -8.13 0.82 -5.21
C TRP A 73 -9.12 -0.33 -5.12
N HIS A 74 -10.36 -0.09 -4.68
CA HIS A 74 -11.41 -1.10 -4.84
C HIS A 74 -11.65 -1.44 -6.32
N ASN A 75 -11.36 -0.52 -7.25
CA ASN A 75 -11.44 -0.77 -8.68
C ASN A 75 -10.15 -1.36 -9.26
N GLU A 76 -8.97 -0.83 -8.93
CA GLU A 76 -7.70 -1.29 -9.53
C GLU A 76 -7.18 -2.62 -8.98
N ILE A 77 -7.29 -2.88 -7.67
CA ILE A 77 -6.83 -4.15 -7.08
C ILE A 77 -7.73 -5.31 -7.56
N VAL A 78 -9.03 -5.06 -7.71
CA VAL A 78 -9.95 -6.01 -8.36
C VAL A 78 -9.55 -6.20 -9.83
N ALA A 79 -9.25 -5.12 -10.57
CA ALA A 79 -8.83 -5.25 -11.96
C ALA A 79 -7.54 -6.07 -12.13
N VAL A 80 -6.52 -5.87 -11.28
CA VAL A 80 -5.25 -6.61 -11.35
C VAL A 80 -5.38 -8.06 -10.84
N LEU A 81 -6.12 -8.31 -9.75
CA LEU A 81 -6.31 -9.68 -9.23
C LEU A 81 -7.22 -10.55 -10.12
N PHE A 82 -8.13 -9.95 -10.89
CA PHE A 82 -9.02 -10.67 -11.82
C PHE A 82 -8.59 -10.59 -13.29
N ALA A 83 -7.54 -9.81 -13.60
CA ALA A 83 -6.91 -9.79 -14.91
C ALA A 83 -6.50 -11.22 -15.31
N ALA A 84 -6.87 -11.63 -16.51
CA ALA A 84 -6.65 -12.99 -17.01
C ALA A 84 -5.17 -13.40 -16.98
N GLU A 85 -4.28 -12.42 -17.04
CA GLU A 85 -2.82 -12.56 -17.09
C GLU A 85 -2.19 -12.97 -15.76
N HIS A 86 -2.88 -12.73 -14.64
CA HIS A 86 -2.40 -13.04 -13.28
C HIS A 86 -3.12 -14.23 -12.64
N ARG A 87 -4.03 -14.89 -13.37
CA ARG A 87 -4.66 -16.12 -12.90
C ARG A 87 -3.62 -17.24 -12.90
N PRO A 88 -3.45 -17.99 -11.80
CA PRO A 88 -2.57 -19.15 -11.81
C PRO A 88 -3.09 -20.14 -12.85
N THR A 89 -2.26 -20.45 -13.85
CA THR A 89 -2.49 -21.56 -14.77
C THR A 89 -2.39 -22.86 -13.99
N MET A 90 -3.52 -23.51 -13.73
CA MET A 90 -3.52 -24.90 -13.28
C MET A 90 -3.03 -25.78 -14.43
N ASN A 91 -1.74 -26.09 -14.42
CA ASN A 91 -1.17 -27.24 -15.15
C ASN A 91 -1.07 -28.43 -14.20
#